data_AF-A0A369R3L2-F1
#
_entry.id   AF-A0A369R3L2-F1
#
_cell.length_a   1.000
_cell.length_b   1.000
_cell.length_c   1.000
_cell.angle_alpha   90.00
_cell.angle_beta   90.00
_cell.angle_gamma   90.00
#
_symmetry.space_group_name_H-M   'P 1'
#
loop_
_entity.id
_entity.type
_entity.pdbx_description
1 polymer ?
#
loop_
_entity_poly.entity_id
_entity_poly.type
_entity_poly.pdbx_seq_one_letter_code
_entity_poly.pdbx_strand_id
1 'polypeptide(L)'
;MIRKFNYTNRLKIKRTDLRVSVVQDNGTPYLEAVFLVDQYPELPADAAVYIEAYHRTKFDRFSFGTVGRLIPPDNRTLKSFSSADMQDIRFRVKVVDESDTHGQILALAEGVSAVSDDERNANRLSLLGVDPVDLGNRIWELDLENDEIPWLLVNSNIPDIQILLQRDDMFFCSVYPAIVRQILEYILFYCDEDYTSEPEEDEDSTYWQYRWLCFGKNLSGEKWPKKHNADVTIRKEWIESCVEHFCRKQRVLQKTSALLGG
;
A
#
# COMPACT_ATOMS: atom_id res chain seq x y z
N MET A 1 -20.27 -7.02 -0.72
CA MET A 1 -19.07 -6.58 0.02
C MET A 1 -18.71 -7.70 0.99
N ILE A 2 -17.60 -8.40 0.74
CA ILE A 2 -17.18 -9.55 1.54
C ILE A 2 -16.35 -9.02 2.70
N ARG A 3 -16.84 -9.24 3.93
CA ARG A 3 -16.10 -8.98 5.17
C ARG A 3 -14.79 -9.75 5.14
N LYS A 4 -13.63 -9.08 5.11
CA LYS A 4 -12.33 -9.74 5.26
C LYS A 4 -12.00 -9.84 6.75
N PHE A 5 -12.68 -10.70 7.49
CA PHE A 5 -12.21 -11.02 8.84
C PHE A 5 -10.87 -11.78 8.73
N ASN A 6 -10.00 -11.59 9.71
CA ASN A 6 -8.92 -12.53 9.97
C ASN A 6 -9.50 -13.85 10.51
N TYR A 7 -10.13 -14.63 9.64
CA TYR A 7 -10.78 -15.89 9.99
C TYR A 7 -9.77 -16.97 10.44
N THR A 8 -8.47 -16.76 10.21
CA THR A 8 -7.41 -17.73 10.50
C THR A 8 -6.58 -17.37 11.72
N ASN A 9 -6.88 -16.26 12.43
CA ASN A 9 -6.02 -15.72 13.49
C ASN A 9 -4.54 -15.61 13.05
N ARG A 10 -4.32 -15.28 11.76
CA ARG A 10 -2.96 -15.21 11.21
C ARG A 10 -2.14 -14.18 11.96
N LEU A 11 -0.88 -14.51 12.23
CA LEU A 11 0.11 -13.65 12.83
C LEU A 11 0.58 -12.61 11.82
N LYS A 12 0.93 -11.43 12.33
CA LYS A 12 1.54 -10.38 11.54
C LYS A 12 3.06 -10.55 11.55
N ILE A 13 3.67 -10.62 10.38
CA ILE A 13 5.13 -10.61 10.26
C ILE A 13 5.60 -9.15 10.26
N LYS A 14 6.47 -8.78 11.20
CA LYS A 14 7.07 -7.45 11.34
C LYS A 14 8.04 -7.17 10.20
N ARG A 15 8.10 -5.91 9.76
CA ARG A 15 9.01 -5.48 8.70
C ARG A 15 10.47 -5.60 9.11
N THR A 16 10.79 -5.36 10.37
CA THR A 16 12.16 -5.51 10.91
C THR A 16 12.71 -6.92 10.77
N ASP A 17 11.81 -7.90 10.69
CA ASP A 17 12.14 -9.31 10.62
C ASP A 17 12.24 -9.80 9.17
N LEU A 18 12.03 -8.89 8.20
CA LEU A 18 12.02 -9.19 6.78
C LEU A 18 12.82 -8.14 6.00
N ARG A 19 13.90 -8.60 5.38
CA ARG A 19 14.65 -7.80 4.39
C ARG A 19 14.39 -8.38 3.02
N VAL A 20 13.93 -7.55 2.09
CA VAL A 20 13.79 -7.92 0.68
C VAL A 20 14.56 -6.93 -0.17
N SER A 21 15.30 -7.41 -1.15
CA SER A 21 16.03 -6.63 -2.13
C SER A 21 15.81 -7.21 -3.53
N VAL A 22 15.87 -6.32 -4.53
CA VAL A 22 15.92 -6.71 -5.94
C VAL A 22 17.31 -6.39 -6.45
N VAL A 23 18.05 -7.43 -6.81
CA VAL A 23 19.41 -7.33 -7.35
C VAL A 23 19.33 -7.55 -8.86
N GLN A 24 20.20 -6.89 -9.63
CA GLN A 24 20.33 -7.19 -11.06
C GLN A 24 21.56 -8.06 -11.31
N ASP A 25 21.36 -9.17 -12.00
CA ASP A 25 22.44 -9.99 -12.55
C ASP A 25 22.30 -10.02 -14.08
N ASN A 26 23.30 -9.48 -14.80
CA ASN A 26 23.30 -9.35 -16.26
C ASN A 26 22.01 -8.73 -16.84
N GLY A 27 21.43 -7.74 -16.15
CA GLY A 27 20.17 -7.08 -16.53
C GLY A 27 18.90 -7.86 -16.20
N THR A 28 19.02 -9.04 -15.59
CA THR A 28 17.89 -9.84 -15.12
C THR A 28 17.62 -9.54 -13.64
N PRO A 29 16.42 -9.07 -13.26
CA PRO A 29 16.09 -8.79 -11.87
C PRO A 29 15.89 -10.09 -11.08
N TYR A 30 16.45 -10.13 -9.87
CA TYR A 30 16.47 -11.29 -8.99
C TYR A 30 16.11 -10.89 -7.56
N LEU A 31 15.25 -11.69 -6.93
CA LEU A 31 14.83 -11.51 -5.54
C LEU A 31 15.90 -12.05 -4.59
N GLU A 32 16.33 -11.19 -3.66
CA GLU A 32 17.00 -11.60 -2.43
C GLU A 32 16.11 -11.29 -1.24
N ALA A 33 16.00 -12.24 -0.32
CA ALA A 33 15.20 -12.06 0.87
C ALA A 33 15.80 -12.79 2.08
N VAL A 34 15.68 -12.15 3.24
CA VAL A 34 16.01 -12.70 4.54
C VAL A 34 14.79 -12.54 5.44
N PHE A 35 14.34 -13.65 6.01
CA PHE A 35 13.23 -13.68 6.95
C PHE A 35 13.73 -14.27 8.29
N LEU A 36 13.65 -13.49 9.36
CA LEU A 36 14.01 -13.86 10.72
C LEU A 36 12.88 -14.67 11.37
N VAL A 37 12.63 -15.88 10.84
CA VAL A 37 11.50 -16.72 11.27
C VAL A 37 11.57 -17.14 12.75
N ASP A 38 12.77 -17.16 13.34
CA ASP A 38 12.98 -17.51 14.75
C ASP A 38 12.30 -16.53 15.73
N GLN A 39 11.86 -15.36 15.26
CA GLN A 39 11.05 -14.41 16.05
C GLN A 39 9.59 -14.86 16.23
N TYR A 40 9.18 -15.95 15.57
CA TYR A 40 7.81 -16.47 15.54
C TYR A 40 7.75 -17.95 16.00
N PRO A 41 8.08 -18.24 17.27
CA PRO A 41 8.18 -19.62 17.79
C PRO A 41 6.85 -20.39 17.76
N GLU A 42 5.72 -19.70 17.64
CA GLU A 42 4.38 -20.29 17.53
C GLU A 42 4.09 -20.89 16.14
N LEU A 43 4.95 -20.63 15.14
CA LEU A 43 4.78 -21.20 13.80
C LEU A 43 5.23 -22.66 13.73
N PRO A 44 4.42 -23.58 13.16
CA PRO A 44 4.81 -24.97 12.95
C PRO A 44 6.03 -25.09 12.03
N ALA A 45 6.98 -25.94 12.41
CA ALA A 45 8.24 -26.12 11.67
C ALA A 45 8.06 -26.67 10.24
N ASP A 46 6.94 -27.34 9.98
CA ASP A 46 6.55 -27.89 8.68
C ASP A 46 5.71 -26.92 7.83
N ALA A 47 5.29 -25.78 8.38
CA ALA A 47 4.55 -24.77 7.62
C ALA A 47 5.42 -24.20 6.47
N ALA A 48 4.83 -24.13 5.28
CA ALA A 48 5.50 -23.66 4.08
C ALA A 48 5.68 -22.15 4.08
N VAL A 49 6.84 -21.67 3.61
CA VAL A 49 7.13 -20.24 3.50
C VAL A 49 7.17 -19.83 2.04
N TYR A 50 6.37 -18.84 1.69
CA TYR A 50 6.31 -18.25 0.36
C TYR A 50 6.66 -16.77 0.40
N ILE A 51 7.48 -16.34 -0.55
CA ILE A 51 7.68 -14.93 -0.85
C ILE A 51 7.11 -14.67 -2.23
N GLU A 52 6.26 -13.68 -2.33
CA GLU A 52 5.57 -13.31 -3.56
C GLU A 52 5.93 -11.89 -3.94
N ALA A 53 6.44 -11.71 -5.16
CA ALA A 53 6.55 -10.41 -5.79
C ALA A 53 5.26 -10.14 -6.56
N TYR A 54 4.70 -8.95 -6.39
CA TYR A 54 3.48 -8.57 -7.07
C TYR A 54 3.47 -7.10 -7.45
N HIS A 55 2.82 -6.82 -8.58
CA HIS A 55 2.43 -5.47 -9.01
C HIS A 55 1.17 -5.64 -9.85
N ARG A 56 0.02 -5.25 -9.29
CA ARG A 56 -1.29 -5.41 -9.93
C ARG A 56 -1.55 -6.86 -10.34
N THR A 57 -1.67 -7.14 -11.64
CA THR A 57 -1.91 -8.48 -12.19
C THR A 57 -0.63 -9.30 -12.38
N LYS A 58 0.56 -8.68 -12.27
CA LYS A 58 1.85 -9.37 -12.35
C LYS A 58 2.18 -9.99 -11.00
N PHE A 59 2.64 -11.24 -11.04
CA PHE A 59 2.85 -12.03 -9.85
C PHE A 59 3.90 -13.12 -10.08
N ASP A 60 4.90 -13.20 -9.20
CA ASP A 60 5.84 -14.32 -9.11
C ASP A 60 5.86 -14.85 -7.67
N ARG A 61 5.69 -16.16 -7.47
CA ARG A 61 5.78 -16.83 -6.16
C ARG A 61 7.04 -17.68 -6.07
N PHE A 62 7.74 -17.54 -4.95
CA PHE A 62 8.95 -18.28 -4.62
C PHE A 62 8.72 -19.10 -3.35
N SER A 63 8.94 -20.41 -3.40
CA SER A 63 8.92 -21.29 -2.23
C SER A 63 10.28 -21.24 -1.54
N PHE A 64 10.29 -20.83 -0.27
CA PHE A 64 11.48 -20.69 0.57
C PHE A 64 11.65 -21.88 1.54
N GLY A 65 11.02 -23.02 1.23
CA GLY A 65 11.01 -24.19 2.10
C GLY A 65 9.97 -24.06 3.22
N THR A 66 10.33 -24.50 4.43
CA THR A 66 9.45 -24.46 5.60
C THR A 66 10.05 -23.61 6.71
N VAL A 67 9.25 -23.29 7.73
CA VAL A 67 9.69 -22.58 8.94
C VAL A 67 10.93 -23.23 9.56
N GLY A 68 10.93 -24.55 9.74
CA GLY A 68 12.05 -25.31 10.30
C GLY A 68 13.22 -25.53 9.34
N ARG A 69 13.04 -25.22 8.05
CA ARG A 69 14.07 -25.40 7.02
C ARG A 69 13.92 -24.36 5.91
N LEU A 70 14.24 -23.11 6.24
CA LEU A 70 14.26 -22.01 5.29
C LEU A 70 15.40 -22.17 4.29
N ILE A 71 15.05 -22.47 3.04
CA ILE A 71 15.98 -22.63 1.92
C ILE A 71 15.47 -21.79 0.76
N PRO A 72 16.16 -20.68 0.41
CA PRO A 72 15.84 -19.92 -0.78
C PRO A 72 15.90 -20.82 -2.03
N PRO A 73 14.95 -20.69 -2.98
CA PRO A 73 14.99 -21.50 -4.18
C PRO A 73 16.14 -21.06 -5.10
N ASP A 74 16.66 -21.98 -5.92
CA ASP A 74 17.77 -21.68 -6.84
C ASP A 74 17.39 -20.56 -7.83
N ASN A 75 16.16 -20.62 -8.35
CA ASN A 75 15.63 -19.62 -9.26
C ASN A 75 14.76 -18.59 -8.51
N ARG A 76 15.29 -17.39 -8.32
CA ARG A 76 14.56 -16.23 -7.78
C ARG A 76 14.45 -15.08 -8.79
N THR A 77 14.50 -15.40 -10.10
CA THR A 77 14.31 -14.41 -11.17
C THR A 77 12.88 -13.86 -11.15
N LEU A 78 12.74 -12.54 -11.22
CA LEU A 78 11.47 -11.85 -11.34
C LEU A 78 11.02 -11.84 -12.81
N LYS A 79 10.50 -12.99 -13.27
CA LYS A 79 10.17 -13.25 -14.69
C LYS A 79 8.97 -12.44 -15.19
N SER A 80 8.04 -12.12 -14.29
CA SER A 80 6.83 -11.36 -14.64
C SER A 80 7.06 -9.86 -14.70
N PHE A 81 8.26 -9.38 -14.35
CA PHE A 81 8.56 -7.96 -14.18
C PHE A 81 9.67 -7.50 -15.12
N SER A 82 9.45 -6.34 -15.74
CA SER A 82 10.42 -5.63 -16.56
C SER A 82 11.19 -4.60 -15.74
N SER A 83 12.27 -4.04 -16.28
CA SER A 83 13.01 -2.96 -15.64
C SER A 83 12.13 -1.75 -15.29
N ALA A 84 11.04 -1.51 -16.03
CA ALA A 84 10.09 -0.44 -15.75
C ALA A 84 9.21 -0.70 -14.51
N ASP A 85 8.99 -1.96 -14.16
CA ASP A 85 8.15 -2.34 -13.01
C ASP A 85 8.89 -2.23 -11.67
N MET A 86 10.23 -2.15 -11.69
CA MET A 86 11.10 -2.37 -10.52
C MET A 86 10.79 -1.47 -9.32
N GLN A 87 10.33 -0.23 -9.55
CA GLN A 87 10.04 0.72 -8.47
C GLN A 87 8.69 0.45 -7.79
N ASP A 88 7.78 -0.22 -8.49
CA ASP A 88 6.41 -0.46 -8.06
C ASP A 88 6.19 -1.88 -7.52
N ILE A 89 7.19 -2.76 -7.66
CA ILE A 89 7.13 -4.10 -7.08
C ILE A 89 6.93 -4.01 -5.56
N ARG A 90 5.96 -4.77 -5.10
CA ARG A 90 5.73 -5.05 -3.69
C ARG A 90 5.94 -6.54 -3.43
N PHE A 91 6.25 -6.84 -2.18
CA PHE A 91 6.48 -8.18 -1.71
C PHE A 91 5.52 -8.52 -0.60
N ARG A 92 5.10 -9.78 -0.56
CA ARG A 92 4.41 -10.36 0.59
C ARG A 92 5.05 -11.68 0.97
N VAL A 93 5.07 -11.95 2.26
CA VAL A 93 5.56 -13.19 2.84
C VAL A 93 4.39 -13.89 3.48
N LYS A 94 4.18 -15.15 3.11
CA LYS A 94 3.11 -16.01 3.64
C LYS A 94 3.75 -17.21 4.29
N VAL A 95 3.31 -17.50 5.52
CA VAL A 95 3.53 -18.80 6.16
C VAL A 95 2.22 -19.56 6.09
N VAL A 96 2.24 -20.74 5.50
CA VAL A 96 1.04 -21.51 5.14
C VAL A 96 1.12 -22.89 5.75
N ASP A 97 0.11 -23.28 6.51
CA ASP A 97 -0.13 -24.67 6.87
C ASP A 97 -0.72 -25.40 5.67
N GLU A 98 -0.01 -26.40 5.15
CA GLU A 98 -0.46 -27.24 4.02
C GLU A 98 -0.82 -28.66 4.46
N SER A 99 -0.94 -28.91 5.78
CA SER A 99 -1.26 -30.23 6.31
C SER A 99 -2.70 -30.68 6.02
N ASP A 100 -3.62 -29.73 5.79
CA ASP A 100 -5.00 -29.97 5.39
C ASP A 100 -5.25 -29.56 3.92
N THR A 101 -6.37 -30.03 3.37
CA THR A 101 -6.88 -29.82 2.01
C THR A 101 -6.99 -28.36 1.56
N HIS A 102 -7.13 -27.43 2.49
CA HIS A 102 -7.25 -26.00 2.21
C HIS A 102 -6.14 -25.28 2.97
N GLY A 103 -5.02 -25.00 2.30
CA GLY A 103 -3.85 -24.41 2.93
C GLY A 103 -4.21 -23.13 3.71
N GLN A 104 -3.88 -23.09 5.01
CA GLN A 104 -4.26 -22.00 5.91
C GLN A 104 -3.09 -21.02 6.05
N ILE A 105 -3.33 -19.72 5.83
CA ILE A 105 -2.33 -18.69 6.10
C ILE A 105 -2.20 -18.50 7.61
N LEU A 106 -1.06 -18.90 8.17
CA LEU A 106 -0.71 -18.78 9.58
C LEU A 106 -0.02 -17.46 9.90
N ALA A 107 0.76 -16.90 8.97
CA ALA A 107 1.36 -15.58 9.13
C ALA A 107 1.49 -14.82 7.80
N LEU A 108 1.44 -13.50 7.86
CA LEU A 108 1.48 -12.62 6.70
C LEU A 108 2.27 -11.33 6.97
N ALA A 109 3.17 -10.99 6.05
CA ALA A 109 3.60 -9.62 5.77
C ALA A 109 3.16 -9.26 4.35
N GLU A 110 2.64 -8.05 4.16
CA GLU A 110 2.16 -7.57 2.85
C GLU A 110 2.59 -6.12 2.61
N GLY A 111 2.68 -5.71 1.35
CA GLY A 111 3.07 -4.35 0.97
C GLY A 111 4.55 -4.02 1.22
N VAL A 112 5.41 -5.03 1.32
CA VAL A 112 6.83 -4.85 1.63
C VAL A 112 7.53 -4.27 0.40
N SER A 113 8.27 -3.17 0.58
CA SER A 113 9.08 -2.57 -0.49
C SER A 113 10.49 -3.14 -0.45
N ALA A 114 11.10 -3.33 -1.62
CA ALA A 114 12.52 -3.65 -1.69
C ALA A 114 13.35 -2.55 -1.01
N VAL A 115 14.40 -2.95 -0.29
CA VAL A 115 15.42 -2.04 0.23
C VAL A 115 16.24 -1.55 -0.97
N SER A 116 16.21 -0.25 -1.24
CA SER A 116 17.12 0.39 -2.20
C SER A 116 18.44 0.74 -1.51
N ASP A 117 19.58 0.57 -2.18
CA ASP A 117 20.90 1.02 -1.68
C ASP A 117 20.98 2.55 -1.44
N ASP A 118 20.03 3.32 -1.98
CA ASP A 118 19.86 4.74 -1.67
C ASP A 118 19.06 4.95 -0.38
N GLU A 119 19.74 4.84 0.76
CA GLU A 119 19.21 5.23 2.09
C GLU A 119 18.70 6.70 2.12
N ARG A 120 19.11 7.53 1.16
CA ARG A 120 18.68 8.94 1.04
C ARG A 120 17.25 9.12 0.50
N ASN A 121 16.65 8.10 -0.14
CA ASN A 121 15.29 8.16 -0.69
C ASN A 121 14.28 7.25 0.03
N ALA A 122 14.72 6.44 1.00
CA ALA A 122 13.85 5.58 1.81
C ALA A 122 12.71 6.35 2.52
N ASN A 123 12.85 7.67 2.67
CA ASN A 123 11.93 8.54 3.40
C ASN A 123 10.87 9.26 2.54
N ARG A 124 10.74 8.95 1.23
CA ARG A 124 9.70 9.53 0.35
C ARG A 124 8.88 8.45 -0.36
N LEU A 125 8.40 7.46 0.38
CA LEU A 125 7.38 6.54 -0.14
C LEU A 125 6.12 7.33 -0.53
N SER A 126 5.71 7.25 -1.79
CA SER A 126 4.46 7.85 -2.25
C SER A 126 3.27 7.23 -1.52
N LEU A 127 2.34 8.07 -1.04
CA LEU A 127 1.10 7.61 -0.41
C LEU A 127 0.04 7.15 -1.42
N LEU A 128 0.20 7.54 -2.68
CA LEU A 128 -0.73 7.28 -3.78
C LEU A 128 0.07 6.76 -4.98
N GLY A 129 -0.28 5.58 -5.48
CA GLY A 129 0.18 5.09 -6.77
C GLY A 129 -0.61 5.75 -7.91
N VAL A 130 -0.03 5.84 -9.11
CA VAL A 130 -0.71 6.37 -10.30
C VAL A 130 -0.53 5.38 -11.43
N ASP A 131 -1.62 4.99 -12.08
CA ASP A 131 -1.54 4.02 -13.17
C ASP A 131 -2.48 4.34 -14.34
N PRO A 132 -1.95 4.49 -15.58
CA PRO A 132 -2.76 4.58 -16.78
C PRO A 132 -3.42 3.24 -17.16
N VAL A 133 -4.75 3.22 -17.21
CA VAL A 133 -5.55 2.07 -17.66
C VAL A 133 -6.71 2.49 -18.54
N ASP A 134 -7.23 1.56 -19.35
CA ASP A 134 -8.43 1.83 -20.14
C ASP A 134 -9.65 1.89 -19.21
N LEU A 135 -10.17 3.11 -18.99
CA LEU A 135 -11.35 3.38 -18.16
C LEU A 135 -12.60 3.66 -19.00
N GLY A 136 -12.57 3.39 -20.31
CA GLY A 136 -13.64 3.75 -21.24
C GLY A 136 -13.85 5.26 -21.28
N ASN A 137 -15.01 5.73 -20.80
CA ASN A 137 -15.35 7.17 -20.77
C ASN A 137 -15.06 7.86 -19.43
N ARG A 138 -14.58 7.15 -18.41
CA ARG A 138 -14.22 7.75 -17.12
C ARG A 138 -12.82 8.36 -17.21
N ILE A 139 -12.59 9.53 -16.62
CA ILE A 139 -11.28 10.20 -16.68
C ILE A 139 -10.30 9.58 -15.67
N TRP A 140 -10.79 9.34 -14.46
CA TRP A 140 -10.02 8.75 -13.38
C TRP A 140 -10.93 7.95 -12.45
N GLU A 141 -10.33 7.06 -11.69
CA GLU A 141 -10.96 6.23 -10.67
C GLU A 141 -9.95 5.98 -9.55
N LEU A 142 -10.45 5.79 -8.33
CA LEU A 142 -9.62 5.43 -7.19
C LEU A 142 -9.82 3.95 -6.89
N ASP A 143 -8.75 3.16 -6.98
CA ASP A 143 -8.74 1.76 -6.61
C ASP A 143 -8.23 1.60 -5.16
N LEU A 144 -9.09 1.01 -4.33
CA LEU A 144 -8.92 0.76 -2.89
C LEU A 144 -9.15 -0.72 -2.53
N GLU A 145 -9.31 -1.61 -3.52
CA GLU A 145 -9.83 -2.97 -3.31
C GLU A 145 -8.77 -3.99 -2.89
N ASN A 146 -7.53 -3.76 -3.31
CA ASN A 146 -6.39 -4.60 -3.00
C ASN A 146 -5.76 -4.06 -1.72
N ASP A 147 -5.36 -4.89 -0.76
CA ASP A 147 -4.80 -4.50 0.55
C ASP A 147 -3.39 -3.81 0.45
N GLU A 148 -3.16 -3.16 -0.68
CA GLU A 148 -2.02 -2.37 -1.13
C GLU A 148 -2.26 -0.87 -0.93
N ILE A 149 -1.27 -0.04 -1.29
CA ILE A 149 -1.47 1.41 -1.35
C ILE A 149 -2.65 1.78 -2.28
N PRO A 150 -3.33 2.90 -2.05
CA PRO A 150 -4.37 3.37 -2.95
C PRO A 150 -3.76 3.76 -4.29
N TRP A 151 -4.48 3.46 -5.37
CA TRP A 151 -4.07 3.76 -6.74
C TRP A 151 -5.03 4.74 -7.42
N LEU A 152 -4.49 5.83 -7.93
CA LEU A 152 -5.19 6.69 -8.88
C LEU A 152 -5.07 6.07 -10.26
N LEU A 153 -6.15 5.43 -10.69
CA LEU A 153 -6.30 4.95 -12.07
C LEU A 153 -6.67 6.15 -12.95
N VAL A 154 -5.91 6.36 -14.01
CA VAL A 154 -6.19 7.42 -14.99
C VAL A 154 -6.41 6.83 -16.37
N ASN A 155 -7.28 7.43 -17.16
CA ASN A 155 -7.64 6.86 -18.45
C ASN A 155 -6.49 6.95 -19.46
N SER A 156 -5.98 5.80 -19.88
CA SER A 156 -4.90 5.68 -20.86
C SER A 156 -5.29 6.18 -22.26
N ASN A 157 -6.59 6.34 -22.54
CA ASN A 157 -7.08 6.93 -23.79
C ASN A 157 -6.91 8.46 -23.83
N ILE A 158 -6.56 9.11 -22.71
CA ILE A 158 -6.24 10.54 -22.68
C ILE A 158 -4.77 10.72 -23.05
N PRO A 159 -4.46 11.42 -24.15
CA PRO A 159 -3.07 11.69 -24.54
C PRO A 159 -2.32 12.41 -23.43
N ASP A 160 -1.08 11.98 -23.18
CA ASP A 160 -0.17 12.61 -22.22
C ASP A 160 -0.72 12.76 -20.79
N ILE A 161 -1.62 11.85 -20.36
CA ILE A 161 -2.26 11.89 -19.04
C ILE A 161 -1.26 11.98 -17.86
N GLN A 162 -0.09 11.35 -17.99
CA GLN A 162 1.01 11.44 -17.03
C GLN A 162 1.56 12.87 -16.88
N ILE A 163 1.62 13.64 -17.98
CA ILE A 163 2.07 15.04 -17.99
C ILE A 163 0.98 15.93 -17.40
N LEU A 164 -0.29 15.67 -17.75
CA LEU A 164 -1.44 16.40 -17.21
C LEU A 164 -1.50 16.30 -15.69
N LEU A 165 -1.32 15.10 -15.13
CA LEU A 165 -1.29 14.89 -13.67
C LEU A 165 -0.25 15.75 -12.93
N GLN A 166 0.88 16.03 -13.58
CA GLN A 166 1.99 16.77 -12.97
C GLN A 166 1.91 18.28 -13.19
N ARG A 167 1.31 18.72 -14.30
CA ARG A 167 1.42 20.10 -14.78
C ARG A 167 0.10 20.84 -14.88
N ASP A 168 -1.02 20.13 -14.86
CA ASP A 168 -2.34 20.73 -15.04
C ASP A 168 -2.94 21.10 -13.68
N ASP A 169 -2.98 22.41 -13.40
CA ASP A 169 -3.54 22.91 -12.15
C ASP A 169 -5.06 22.70 -12.06
N MET A 170 -5.79 22.66 -13.18
CA MET A 170 -7.24 22.41 -13.16
C MET A 170 -7.54 20.98 -12.71
N PHE A 171 -6.83 20.02 -13.28
CA PHE A 171 -6.87 18.62 -12.87
C PHE A 171 -6.46 18.50 -11.41
N PHE A 172 -5.33 19.11 -11.02
CA PHE A 172 -4.85 19.06 -9.65
C PHE A 172 -5.93 19.52 -8.65
N CYS A 173 -6.49 20.70 -8.89
CA CYS A 173 -7.47 21.34 -8.02
C CYS A 173 -8.81 20.59 -7.96
N SER A 174 -9.18 19.88 -9.05
CA SER A 174 -10.45 19.16 -9.13
C SER A 174 -10.36 17.72 -8.62
N VAL A 175 -9.17 17.10 -8.69
CA VAL A 175 -9.00 15.67 -8.44
C VAL A 175 -8.36 15.37 -7.09
N TYR A 176 -7.24 16.02 -6.74
CA TYR A 176 -6.50 15.65 -5.52
C TYR A 176 -7.27 15.93 -4.21
N PRO A 177 -7.99 17.05 -4.05
CA PRO A 177 -8.84 17.24 -2.87
C PRO A 177 -9.92 16.15 -2.74
N ALA A 178 -10.49 15.70 -3.87
CA ALA A 178 -11.47 14.62 -3.89
C ALA A 178 -10.84 13.26 -3.52
N ILE A 179 -9.61 12.99 -3.96
CA ILE A 179 -8.86 11.77 -3.58
C ILE A 179 -8.61 11.74 -2.07
N VAL A 180 -8.11 12.83 -1.49
CA VAL A 180 -7.85 12.91 -0.04
C VAL A 180 -9.14 12.61 0.73
N ARG A 181 -10.26 13.22 0.32
CA ARG A 181 -11.57 12.97 0.92
C ARG A 181 -11.97 11.51 0.83
N GLN A 182 -11.99 10.94 -0.38
CA GLN A 182 -12.46 9.57 -0.62
C GLN A 182 -11.63 8.53 0.13
N ILE A 183 -10.32 8.72 0.20
CA ILE A 183 -9.43 7.83 0.96
C ILE A 183 -9.74 7.86 2.45
N LEU A 184 -9.83 9.06 3.05
CA LEU A 184 -10.11 9.18 4.48
C LEU A 184 -11.53 8.70 4.83
N GLU A 185 -12.51 8.95 3.95
CA GLU A 185 -13.86 8.38 4.06
C GLU A 185 -13.84 6.86 4.02
N TYR A 186 -13.10 6.27 3.06
CA TYR A 186 -12.92 4.82 2.99
C TYR A 186 -12.40 4.25 4.29
N ILE A 187 -11.31 4.80 4.83
CA ILE A 187 -10.69 4.33 6.07
C ILE A 187 -11.66 4.45 7.26
N LEU A 188 -12.33 5.60 7.41
CA LEU A 188 -13.13 5.91 8.60
C LEU A 188 -14.55 5.33 8.58
N PHE A 189 -15.10 5.00 7.42
CA PHE A 189 -16.49 4.52 7.29
C PHE A 189 -16.60 3.12 6.71
N TYR A 190 -15.78 2.75 5.73
CA TYR A 190 -15.99 1.55 4.92
C TYR A 190 -14.99 0.43 5.20
N CYS A 191 -13.79 0.77 5.66
CA CYS A 191 -12.73 -0.20 5.91
C CYS A 191 -13.03 -1.03 7.16
N ASP A 192 -13.23 -2.35 7.05
CA ASP A 192 -13.71 -3.20 8.15
C ASP A 192 -12.73 -3.27 9.35
N GLU A 193 -11.42 -3.30 9.09
CA GLU A 193 -10.39 -3.33 10.13
C GLU A 193 -10.25 -1.97 10.84
N ASP A 194 -10.09 -1.99 12.17
CA ASP A 194 -9.92 -0.77 12.95
C ASP A 194 -8.46 -0.27 12.92
N TYR A 195 -8.09 0.36 11.82
CA TYR A 195 -6.81 1.06 11.69
C TYR A 195 -6.74 2.39 12.46
N THR A 196 -7.82 2.79 13.15
CA THR A 196 -7.85 4.06 13.89
C THR A 196 -7.26 3.95 15.30
N SER A 197 -7.02 2.74 15.77
CA SER A 197 -6.25 2.50 16.97
C SER A 197 -4.76 2.74 16.70
N GLU A 198 -4.06 3.39 17.63
CA GLU A 198 -2.61 3.54 17.49
C GLU A 198 -1.96 2.17 17.58
N PRO A 199 -1.06 1.81 16.66
CA PRO A 199 -0.25 0.62 16.81
C PRO A 199 0.53 0.69 18.14
N GLU A 200 0.72 -0.45 18.78
CA GLU A 200 1.63 -0.56 19.93
C GLU A 200 3.05 -0.15 19.49
N GLU A 201 3.92 0.29 20.41
CA GLU A 201 5.21 0.95 20.10
C GLU A 201 6.16 0.14 19.19
N ASP A 202 5.91 -1.17 19.01
CA ASP A 202 6.65 -2.10 18.14
C ASP A 202 5.89 -2.54 16.87
N GLU A 203 4.69 -2.03 16.63
CA GLU A 203 3.93 -2.25 15.41
C GLU A 203 4.25 -1.17 14.38
N ASP A 204 5.27 -1.43 13.56
CA ASP A 204 5.45 -0.71 12.30
C ASP A 204 4.19 -0.99 11.44
N SER A 205 3.20 -0.11 11.50
CA SER A 205 1.94 -0.29 10.78
C SER A 205 2.19 0.03 9.30
N THR A 206 2.60 -1.01 8.58
CA THR A 206 2.84 -1.01 7.14
C THR A 206 1.58 -0.72 6.31
N TYR A 207 0.42 -0.69 6.96
CA TYR A 207 -0.88 -0.41 6.37
C TYR A 207 -0.92 1.01 5.78
N TRP A 208 -1.30 1.09 4.52
CA TRP A 208 -1.44 2.36 3.81
C TRP A 208 -2.47 3.27 4.51
N GLN A 209 -3.50 2.69 5.14
CA GLN A 209 -4.54 3.38 5.89
C GLN A 209 -3.92 4.23 7.01
N TYR A 210 -3.04 3.64 7.82
CA TYR A 210 -2.39 4.36 8.91
C TYR A 210 -1.50 5.51 8.38
N ARG A 211 -0.82 5.30 7.26
CA ARG A 211 -0.02 6.36 6.62
C ARG A 211 -0.89 7.53 6.17
N TRP A 212 -2.08 7.26 5.65
CA TRP A 212 -3.06 8.29 5.27
C TRP A 212 -3.70 8.97 6.49
N LEU A 213 -3.93 8.26 7.59
CA LEU A 213 -4.36 8.85 8.86
C LEU A 213 -3.27 9.78 9.44
N CYS A 214 -2.01 9.35 9.42
CA CYS A 214 -0.86 10.19 9.78
C CYS A 214 -0.74 11.42 8.88
N PHE A 215 -0.95 11.25 7.57
CA PHE A 215 -0.99 12.37 6.63
C PHE A 215 -2.09 13.37 6.98
N GLY A 216 -3.31 12.91 7.26
CA GLY A 216 -4.42 13.75 7.71
C GLY A 216 -4.09 14.49 9.01
N LYS A 217 -3.55 13.80 10.01
CA LYS A 217 -3.08 14.40 11.27
C LYS A 217 -2.04 15.50 11.04
N ASN A 218 -1.09 15.25 10.14
CA ASN A 218 -0.06 16.24 9.79
C ASN A 218 -0.60 17.46 9.02
N LEU A 219 -1.76 17.33 8.36
CA LEU A 219 -2.43 18.43 7.68
C LEU A 219 -3.25 19.29 8.64
N SER A 220 -4.11 18.65 9.45
CA SER A 220 -5.05 19.35 10.34
C SER A 220 -4.43 19.73 11.69
N GLY A 221 -3.37 19.05 12.11
CA GLY A 221 -2.83 19.13 13.48
C GLY A 221 -3.63 18.32 14.50
N GLU A 222 -4.71 17.68 14.08
CA GLU A 222 -5.65 16.95 14.95
C GLU A 222 -5.53 15.45 14.74
N LYS A 223 -5.55 14.69 15.84
CA LYS A 223 -5.59 13.23 15.77
C LYS A 223 -6.92 12.78 15.18
N TRP A 224 -6.87 11.75 14.32
CA TRP A 224 -8.08 11.19 13.73
C TRP A 224 -9.02 10.62 14.80
N PRO A 225 -10.33 10.73 14.59
CA PRO A 225 -11.33 10.11 15.46
C PRO A 225 -11.29 8.58 15.38
N LYS A 226 -11.45 7.92 16.54
CA LYS A 226 -11.55 6.45 16.59
C LYS A 226 -12.87 5.98 15.99
N LYS A 227 -12.83 4.98 15.10
CA LYS A 227 -13.99 4.50 14.33
C LYS A 227 -15.15 4.04 15.22
N HIS A 228 -14.86 3.36 16.33
CA HIS A 228 -15.87 2.79 17.23
C HIS A 228 -16.39 3.76 18.30
N ASN A 229 -15.65 4.84 18.60
CA ASN A 229 -15.98 5.72 19.72
C ASN A 229 -16.41 7.13 19.28
N ALA A 230 -16.16 7.50 18.03
CA ALA A 230 -16.50 8.82 17.51
C ALA A 230 -17.82 8.81 16.72
N ASP A 231 -18.62 9.85 16.97
CA ASP A 231 -19.81 10.16 16.17
C ASP A 231 -19.43 10.26 14.68
N VAL A 232 -20.35 9.84 13.80
CA VAL A 232 -20.24 10.00 12.34
C VAL A 232 -19.96 11.47 11.98
N THR A 233 -20.58 12.40 12.69
CA THR A 233 -20.40 13.85 12.49
C THR A 233 -18.95 14.27 12.74
N ILE A 234 -18.36 13.82 13.86
CA ILE A 234 -16.96 14.11 14.21
C ILE A 234 -16.00 13.56 13.14
N ARG A 235 -16.27 12.34 12.63
CA ARG A 235 -15.48 11.76 11.53
C ARG A 235 -15.56 12.60 10.27
N LYS A 236 -16.76 13.05 9.88
CA LYS A 236 -16.95 13.92 8.70
C LYS A 236 -16.23 15.25 8.88
N GLU A 237 -16.40 15.90 10.02
CA GLU A 237 -15.76 17.19 10.32
C GLU A 237 -14.23 17.10 10.27
N TRP A 238 -13.65 16.02 10.80
CA TRP A 238 -12.21 15.79 10.71
C TRP A 238 -11.72 15.59 9.26
N ILE A 239 -12.48 14.87 8.44
CA ILE A 239 -12.18 14.70 7.00
C ILE A 239 -12.23 16.04 6.28
N GLU A 240 -13.29 16.83 6.47
CA GLU A 240 -13.42 18.16 5.87
C GLU A 240 -12.28 19.09 6.31
N SER A 241 -11.92 19.05 7.60
CA SER A 241 -10.78 19.80 8.13
C SER A 241 -9.48 19.41 7.43
N CYS A 242 -9.21 18.11 7.25
CA CYS A 242 -8.02 17.65 6.52
C CYS A 242 -8.01 18.12 5.06
N VAL A 243 -9.15 18.06 4.37
CA VAL A 243 -9.29 18.49 2.97
C VAL A 243 -9.08 20.00 2.85
N GLU A 244 -9.67 20.80 3.73
CA GLU A 244 -9.47 22.26 3.75
C GLU A 244 -8.00 22.62 3.98
N HIS A 245 -7.35 21.96 4.94
CA HIS A 245 -5.93 22.16 5.21
C HIS A 245 -5.05 21.75 4.02
N PHE A 246 -5.39 20.66 3.33
CA PHE A 246 -4.74 20.26 2.08
C PHE A 246 -4.90 21.33 0.99
N CYS A 247 -6.12 21.78 0.74
CA CYS A 247 -6.44 22.81 -0.24
C CYS A 247 -5.68 24.11 0.04
N ARG A 248 -5.65 24.56 1.31
CA ARG A 248 -4.92 25.75 1.73
C ARG A 248 -3.41 25.60 1.52
N LYS A 249 -2.84 24.45 1.91
CA LYS A 249 -1.40 24.16 1.75
C LYS A 249 -0.98 24.14 0.28
N GLN A 250 -1.84 23.62 -0.60
CA GLN A 250 -1.60 23.52 -2.04
C GLN A 250 -2.09 24.73 -2.84
N ARG A 251 -2.65 25.74 -2.16
CA ARG A 251 -3.18 26.97 -2.75
C ARG A 251 -4.23 26.72 -3.85
N VAL A 252 -5.09 25.72 -3.62
CA VAL A 252 -6.08 25.27 -4.61
C VAL A 252 -6.98 26.41 -5.06
N LEU A 253 -7.52 27.20 -4.13
CA LEU A 253 -8.38 28.33 -4.47
C LEU A 253 -7.65 29.37 -5.34
N GLN A 254 -6.41 29.72 -4.98
CA GLN A 254 -5.64 30.71 -5.74
C GLN A 254 -5.33 30.21 -7.16
N LYS A 255 -4.96 28.93 -7.30
CA LYS A 255 -4.73 28.30 -8.61
C LYS A 255 -5.98 28.31 -9.47
N THR A 256 -7.12 27.89 -8.92
CA THR A 256 -8.39 27.89 -9.64
C THR A 256 -8.81 29.29 -10.06
N SER A 257 -8.67 30.30 -9.18
CA SER A 257 -8.99 31.68 -9.53
C SER A 257 -8.13 32.21 -10.68
N ALA A 258 -6.82 31.93 -10.67
CA ALA A 258 -5.92 32.34 -11.74
C ALA A 258 -6.26 31.69 -13.09
N LEU A 259 -6.72 30.43 -13.08
CA LEU A 259 -7.14 29.70 -14.28
C LEU A 259 -8.43 30.26 -14.89
N LEU A 260 -9.33 30.79 -14.06
CA LEU A 260 -10.59 31.40 -14.48
C LEU A 260 -10.47 32.90 -14.83
N GLY A 261 -9.26 33.45 -14.84
CA GLY A 261 -8.98 34.84 -15.21
C GLY A 261 -9.20 35.87 -14.08
N GLY A 262 -9.11 35.42 -12.82
CA GLY A 262 -9.09 36.28 -11.63
C GLY A 262 -7.71 36.80 -11.27
#